data_AF-A0A936CHN3-F1
#
_entry.id   AF-A0A936CHN3-F1
#
_cell.length_a   1.000
_cell.length_b   1.000
_cell.length_c   1.000
_cell.angle_alpha   90.00
_cell.angle_beta   90.00
_cell.angle_gamma   90.00
#
_symmetry.space_group_name_H-M   'P 1'
#
loop_
_entity.id
_entity.type
_entity.pdbx_description
1 polymer ?
#
loop_
_entity_poly.entity_id
_entity_poly.type
_entity_poly.pdbx_seq_one_letter_code
_entity_poly.pdbx_strand_id
1 'polypeptide(L)'
;MGGASLCAATRPPGDARNACIQYALGDIVDWLDRPDTETDRPPPAPSRIADCALGQVGGVALGFTDGCALPGGGWLFSAVAEDTSDSYADGVCAGSAIGWVDAQGTLRDMAALAGAPKVEGVALHGGRLLMVTDADDPGTASQLLSIAPDASWLA
;
A
#
# COMPACT_ATOMS: atom_id res chain seq x y z
N MET A 1 -25.00 5.99 -8.75
CA MET A 1 -24.25 4.72 -8.71
C MET A 1 -22.79 5.09 -8.83
N GLY A 2 -22.02 5.02 -7.75
CA GLY A 2 -20.58 5.31 -7.80
C GLY A 2 -19.88 4.21 -8.60
N GLY A 3 -19.13 4.59 -9.64
CA GLY A 3 -18.33 3.64 -10.40
C GLY A 3 -17.27 2.98 -9.51
N ALA A 4 -16.85 1.77 -9.85
CA ALA A 4 -15.71 1.13 -9.19
C ALA A 4 -14.47 2.03 -9.36
N SER A 5 -13.68 2.15 -8.29
CA SER A 5 -12.47 2.99 -8.28
C SER A 5 -11.26 2.16 -7.91
N LEU A 6 -10.13 2.46 -8.55
CA LEU A 6 -8.81 1.93 -8.21
C LEU A 6 -8.07 2.96 -7.36
N CYS A 7 -7.60 2.58 -6.18
CA CYS A 7 -6.70 3.38 -5.36
C CYS A 7 -5.26 2.90 -5.56
N ALA A 8 -4.40 3.77 -6.12
CA ALA A 8 -2.96 3.54 -6.14
C ALA A 8 -2.32 4.27 -4.96
N ALA A 9 -1.70 3.50 -4.07
CA ALA A 9 -0.92 4.00 -2.96
C ALA A 9 0.53 4.18 -3.44
N THR A 10 1.04 5.41 -3.46
CA THR A 10 2.37 5.69 -4.06
C THR A 10 3.26 6.50 -3.12
N ARG A 11 4.57 6.21 -3.19
CA ARG A 11 5.66 7.06 -2.69
C ARG A 11 6.60 7.37 -3.86
N PRO A 12 6.63 8.61 -4.38
CA PRO A 12 7.53 8.94 -5.49
C PRO A 12 9.01 8.81 -5.09
N PRO A 13 9.91 8.38 -6.00
CA PRO A 13 11.34 8.34 -5.70
C PRO A 13 11.87 9.72 -5.26
N GLY A 14 12.58 9.77 -4.13
CA GLY A 14 13.10 11.01 -3.55
C GLY A 14 12.05 11.91 -2.88
N ASP A 15 10.80 11.45 -2.79
CA ASP A 15 9.71 12.14 -2.08
C ASP A 15 9.20 11.23 -0.95
N ALA A 16 9.09 11.78 0.26
CA ALA A 16 8.54 11.08 1.42
C ALA A 16 7.00 11.10 1.45
N ARG A 17 6.36 11.82 0.53
CA ARG A 17 4.91 11.92 0.46
C ARG A 17 4.29 10.61 0.00
N ASN A 18 3.26 10.23 0.71
CA ASN A 18 2.40 9.13 0.33
C ASN A 18 1.07 9.69 -0.17
N ALA A 19 0.51 9.12 -1.22
CA ALA A 19 -0.80 9.54 -1.71
C ALA A 19 -1.65 8.34 -2.13
N CYS A 20 -2.96 8.48 -1.92
CA CYS A 20 -3.99 7.65 -2.53
C CYS A 20 -4.50 8.33 -3.79
N ILE A 21 -4.25 7.71 -4.94
CA ILE A 21 -4.67 8.20 -6.25
C ILE A 21 -5.83 7.35 -6.73
N GLN A 22 -6.98 7.99 -6.96
CA GLN A 22 -8.18 7.33 -7.41
C GLN A 22 -8.39 7.51 -8.91
N TYR A 23 -8.79 6.44 -9.57
CA TYR A 23 -9.21 6.43 -10.97
C TYR A 23 -10.59 5.81 -11.12
N ALA A 24 -11.29 6.13 -12.20
CA ALA A 24 -12.42 5.33 -12.64
C ALA A 24 -11.88 3.98 -13.15
N LEU A 25 -12.37 2.86 -12.58
CA LEU A 25 -11.84 1.54 -12.90
C LEU A 25 -11.99 1.21 -14.40
N GLY A 26 -13.13 1.56 -15.00
CA GLY A 26 -13.38 1.35 -16.42
C GLY A 26 -12.31 2.01 -17.30
N ASP A 27 -11.95 3.26 -17.00
CA ASP A 27 -10.95 3.99 -17.78
C ASP A 27 -9.55 3.35 -17.67
N ILE A 28 -9.19 2.83 -16.48
CA ILE A 28 -7.91 2.14 -16.28
C ILE A 28 -7.89 0.78 -16.97
N VAL A 29 -8.96 -0.01 -16.86
CA VAL A 29 -9.07 -1.31 -17.54
C VAL A 29 -9.00 -1.10 -19.06
N ASP A 30 -9.75 -0.14 -19.60
CA ASP A 30 -9.74 0.20 -21.02
C ASP A 30 -8.38 0.73 -21.51
N TRP A 31 -7.57 1.26 -20.59
CA TRP A 31 -6.21 1.69 -20.89
C TRP A 31 -5.21 0.52 -20.82
N LEU A 32 -5.36 -0.40 -19.87
CA LEU A 32 -4.49 -1.58 -19.71
C LEU A 32 -4.74 -2.69 -20.75
N ASP A 33 -5.98 -2.88 -21.20
CA ASP A 33 -6.37 -3.95 -22.13
C ASP A 33 -5.98 -3.66 -23.60
N ARG A 34 -5.23 -2.59 -23.83
CA ARG A 34 -4.87 -2.13 -25.18
C ARG A 34 -3.62 -2.86 -25.69
N PRO A 35 -3.55 -3.16 -27.00
CA PRO A 35 -2.37 -3.75 -27.58
C PRO A 35 -1.19 -2.76 -27.54
N ASP A 36 0.01 -3.29 -27.29
CA ASP A 36 1.28 -2.55 -27.17
C ASP A 36 1.62 -1.66 -28.38
N THR A 37 0.91 -1.80 -29.51
CA THR A 37 1.08 -0.98 -30.70
C THR A 37 0.48 0.44 -30.59
N GLU A 38 -0.30 0.73 -29.54
CA GLU A 38 -0.94 2.03 -29.30
C GLU A 38 -0.26 2.81 -28.15
N THR A 39 1.06 2.99 -28.20
CA THR A 39 1.89 3.53 -27.09
C THR A 39 1.69 5.01 -26.75
N ASP A 40 1.09 5.80 -27.64
CA ASP A 40 1.08 7.27 -27.51
C ASP A 40 -0.11 7.84 -26.71
N ARG A 41 -0.95 6.99 -26.11
CA ARG A 41 -2.09 7.46 -25.31
C ARG A 41 -1.65 7.76 -23.87
N PRO A 42 -1.90 8.98 -23.36
CA PRO A 42 -1.63 9.28 -21.95
C PRO A 42 -2.51 8.43 -21.03
N PRO A 43 -2.04 8.10 -19.82
CA PRO A 43 -2.86 7.40 -18.83
C PRO A 43 -4.11 8.23 -18.48
N PRO A 44 -5.20 7.58 -18.03
CA PRO A 44 -6.38 8.28 -17.53
C PRO A 44 -6.01 9.31 -16.46
N ALA A 45 -6.69 10.46 -16.48
CA ALA A 45 -6.51 11.45 -15.42
C ALA A 45 -7.07 10.90 -14.09
N PRO A 46 -6.40 11.15 -12.96
CA PRO A 46 -6.93 10.75 -11.66
C PRO A 46 -8.21 11.52 -11.34
N SER A 47 -9.22 10.82 -10.82
CA SER A 47 -10.46 11.43 -10.34
C SER A 47 -10.29 12.11 -8.99
N ARG A 48 -9.30 11.67 -8.19
CA ARG A 48 -8.93 12.27 -6.91
C ARG A 48 -7.49 11.92 -6.55
N ILE A 49 -6.78 12.87 -5.95
CA ILE A 49 -5.50 12.64 -5.27
C ILE A 49 -5.68 13.09 -3.83
N ALA A 50 -5.33 12.22 -2.89
CA ALA A 50 -5.33 12.55 -1.47
C ALA A 50 -4.00 12.16 -0.84
N ASP A 51 -3.31 13.15 -0.26
CA ASP A 51 -2.11 12.92 0.51
C ASP A 51 -2.45 12.12 1.78
N CYS A 52 -1.58 11.19 2.13
CA CYS A 52 -1.68 10.36 3.32
C CYS A 52 -0.44 10.60 4.20
N ALA A 53 -0.64 11.22 5.36
CA ALA A 53 0.44 11.45 6.30
C ALA A 53 0.68 10.20 7.15
N LEU A 54 1.66 9.37 6.76
CA LEU A 54 1.99 8.12 7.46
C LEU A 54 2.96 8.32 8.63
N GLY A 55 3.66 9.46 8.67
CA GLY A 55 4.67 9.75 9.69
C GLY A 55 6.01 9.05 9.44
N GLN A 56 6.77 8.88 10.52
CA GLN A 56 8.14 8.37 10.49
C GLN A 56 8.45 7.53 11.72
N VAL A 57 9.36 6.55 11.58
CA VAL A 57 9.87 5.73 12.68
C VAL A 57 11.39 5.94 12.77
N GLY A 58 11.90 6.32 13.93
CA GLY A 58 13.33 6.59 14.10
C GLY A 58 13.89 7.70 13.20
N GLY A 59 13.03 8.59 12.68
CA GLY A 59 13.41 9.63 11.71
C GLY A 59 13.34 9.18 10.24
N VAL A 60 13.01 7.92 9.97
CA VAL A 60 12.83 7.37 8.62
C VAL A 60 11.35 7.40 8.25
N ALA A 61 11.01 8.02 7.11
CA ALA A 61 9.62 8.15 6.67
C ALA A 61 9.01 6.80 6.28
N LEU A 62 7.78 6.55 6.72
CA LEU A 62 6.99 5.39 6.28
C LEU A 62 6.53 5.59 4.84
N GLY A 63 6.71 4.56 4.00
CA GLY A 63 6.19 4.50 2.64
C GLY A 63 5.23 3.33 2.46
N PHE A 64 4.16 3.51 1.70
CA PHE A 64 3.30 2.40 1.28
C PHE A 64 4.10 1.32 0.54
N THR A 65 3.79 0.06 0.83
CA THR A 65 4.38 -1.10 0.13
C THR A 65 3.35 -1.97 -0.56
N ASP A 66 2.17 -2.14 0.03
CA ASP A 66 1.04 -2.84 -0.59
C ASP A 66 -0.30 -2.41 0.03
N GLY A 67 -1.41 -2.76 -0.62
CA GLY A 67 -2.76 -2.49 -0.13
C GLY A 67 -3.81 -3.49 -0.60
N CYS A 68 -4.84 -3.68 0.23
CA CYS A 68 -5.98 -4.52 -0.12
C CYS A 68 -7.32 -3.86 0.23
N ALA A 69 -8.32 -4.08 -0.63
CA ALA A 69 -9.65 -3.53 -0.42
C ALA A 69 -10.36 -4.21 0.76
N LEU A 70 -11.12 -3.42 1.52
CA LEU A 70 -12.01 -3.90 2.56
C LEU A 70 -13.44 -4.05 2.01
N PRO A 71 -14.23 -5.01 2.54
CA PRO A 71 -15.68 -4.96 2.39
C PRO A 71 -16.20 -3.59 2.86
N GLY A 72 -17.10 -2.96 2.10
CA GLY A 72 -17.66 -1.64 2.45
C GLY A 72 -16.94 -0.44 1.83
N GLY A 73 -15.82 -0.65 1.13
CA GLY A 73 -15.18 0.38 0.29
C GLY A 73 -13.98 1.09 0.93
N GLY A 74 -13.62 0.74 2.16
CA GLY A 74 -12.32 1.10 2.75
C GLY A 74 -11.18 0.25 2.19
N TRP A 75 -9.98 0.44 2.72
CA TRP A 75 -8.80 -0.37 2.37
C TRP A 75 -7.80 -0.44 3.53
N LEU A 76 -7.05 -1.54 3.57
CA LEU A 76 -5.88 -1.72 4.41
C LEU A 76 -4.62 -1.51 3.58
N PHE A 77 -3.53 -1.13 4.24
CA PHE A 77 -2.21 -1.05 3.62
C PHE A 77 -1.11 -1.51 4.56
N SER A 78 -0.01 -1.97 3.98
CA SER A 78 1.29 -2.06 4.64
C SER A 78 2.13 -0.82 4.32
N ALA A 79 2.92 -0.40 5.30
CA ALA A 79 3.92 0.63 5.13
C ALA A 79 5.21 0.29 5.88
N VAL A 80 6.35 0.58 5.26
CA VAL A 80 7.68 0.33 5.83
C VAL A 80 8.52 1.60 5.84
N ALA A 81 9.36 1.73 6.86
CA ALA A 81 10.32 2.80 7.00
C ALA A 81 11.69 2.23 6.65
N GLU A 82 12.03 2.26 5.36
CA GLU A 82 13.34 1.86 4.86
C GLU A 82 14.21 3.09 4.63
N ASP A 83 15.44 3.01 5.13
CA ASP A 83 16.45 4.04 4.88
C ASP A 83 16.96 3.89 3.44
N THR A 84 16.35 4.63 2.52
CA THR A 84 16.69 4.63 1.10
C THR A 84 17.97 5.42 0.79
N SER A 85 18.70 5.94 1.79
CA SER A 85 19.92 6.73 1.57
C SER A 85 21.15 5.87 1.27
N ASP A 86 21.07 4.56 1.48
CA ASP A 86 22.08 3.60 1.06
C ASP A 86 21.40 2.34 0.51
N SER A 87 21.09 2.33 -0.79
CA SER A 87 20.51 1.17 -1.48
C SER A 87 21.48 -0.01 -1.63
N TYR A 88 22.71 0.10 -1.10
CA TYR A 88 23.75 -0.93 -1.12
C TYR A 88 24.07 -1.51 0.26
N ALA A 89 23.79 -0.77 1.34
CA ALA A 89 23.70 -1.35 2.67
C ALA A 89 22.26 -1.86 2.84
N ASP A 90 22.08 -3.15 3.11
CA ASP A 90 20.78 -3.71 3.49
C ASP A 90 20.24 -2.91 4.69
N GLY A 91 19.46 -1.88 4.40
CA GLY A 91 18.97 -0.93 5.37
C GLY A 91 17.95 -1.67 6.20
N VAL A 92 18.31 -2.00 7.44
CA VAL A 92 17.39 -2.61 8.40
C VAL A 92 16.09 -1.83 8.36
N CYS A 93 14.99 -2.52 8.06
CA CYS A 93 13.65 -1.94 8.11
C CYS A 93 13.45 -1.31 9.49
N ALA A 94 13.43 0.03 9.55
CA ALA A 94 13.41 0.78 10.79
C ALA A 94 12.04 0.77 11.45
N GLY A 95 11.00 0.42 10.68
CA GLY A 95 9.63 0.31 11.15
C GLY A 95 8.73 -0.31 10.09
N SER A 96 7.68 -0.99 10.56
CA SER A 96 6.66 -1.58 9.71
C SER A 96 5.31 -1.37 10.37
N ALA A 97 4.28 -1.09 9.57
CA ALA A 97 2.94 -0.78 10.06
C ALA A 97 1.85 -1.28 9.13
N ILE A 98 0.68 -1.57 9.72
CA ILE A 98 -0.58 -1.76 9.00
C ILE A 98 -1.47 -0.57 9.29
N GLY A 99 -1.99 0.09 8.25
CA GLY A 99 -2.96 1.16 8.39
C GLY A 99 -4.28 0.85 7.73
N TRP A 100 -5.31 1.58 8.16
CA TRP A 100 -6.67 1.44 7.63
C TRP A 100 -7.24 2.80 7.22
N VAL A 101 -7.87 2.79 6.06
CA VAL A 101 -8.55 3.94 5.47
C VAL A 101 -10.03 3.59 5.30
N ASP A 102 -10.90 4.47 5.77
CA ASP A 102 -12.36 4.28 5.64
C ASP A 102 -12.85 4.46 4.20
N ALA A 103 -14.12 4.15 3.96
CA ALA A 103 -14.75 4.27 2.64
C ALA A 103 -14.82 5.72 2.13
N GLN A 104 -14.60 6.71 2.99
CA GLN A 104 -14.53 8.13 2.63
C GLN A 104 -13.10 8.54 2.26
N GLY A 105 -12.13 7.64 2.36
CA GLY A 105 -10.73 7.90 2.05
C GLY A 105 -9.99 8.61 3.18
N THR A 106 -10.47 8.50 4.43
CA THR A 106 -9.83 9.07 5.61
C THR A 106 -8.93 8.04 6.26
N LEU A 107 -7.65 8.35 6.49
CA LEU A 107 -6.78 7.52 7.32
C LEU A 107 -7.28 7.57 8.75
N ARG A 108 -7.55 6.40 9.32
CA ARG A 108 -8.20 6.32 10.62
C ARG A 108 -7.25 5.92 11.74
N ASP A 109 -6.40 4.93 11.50
CA ASP A 109 -5.35 4.52 12.43
C ASP A 109 -4.27 3.68 11.74
N MET A 110 -3.15 3.51 12.44
CA MET A 110 -2.02 2.68 12.05
C MET A 110 -1.48 1.90 13.26
N ALA A 111 -1.28 0.60 13.07
CA ALA A 111 -0.68 -0.29 14.06
C ALA A 111 0.74 -0.68 13.65
N ALA A 112 1.72 -0.43 14.51
CA ALA A 112 3.09 -0.87 14.29
C ALA A 112 3.22 -2.40 14.45
N LEU A 113 4.00 -3.02 13.57
CA LEU A 113 4.34 -4.43 13.62
C LEU A 113 5.64 -4.65 14.42
N ALA A 114 5.55 -5.51 15.43
CA ALA A 114 6.70 -5.86 16.26
C ALA A 114 7.80 -6.53 15.41
N GLY A 115 9.05 -6.12 15.63
CA GLY A 115 10.20 -6.61 14.88
C GLY A 115 10.39 -6.00 13.49
N ALA A 116 9.54 -5.02 13.12
CA ALA A 116 9.63 -4.30 11.84
C ALA A 116 9.79 -5.20 10.60
N PRO A 117 8.93 -6.22 10.40
CA PRO A 117 9.01 -7.06 9.21
C PRO A 117 8.75 -6.23 7.94
N LYS A 118 9.59 -6.38 6.92
CA LYS A 118 9.41 -5.74 5.61
C LYS A 118 8.22 -6.36 4.86
N VAL A 119 7.01 -5.91 5.14
CA VAL A 119 5.78 -6.45 4.53
C VAL A 119 5.57 -5.77 3.17
N GLU A 120 5.47 -6.56 2.11
CA GLU A 120 5.21 -6.10 0.73
C GLU A 120 4.02 -6.80 0.07
N GLY A 121 3.31 -7.64 0.82
CA GLY A 121 2.07 -8.28 0.36
C GLY A 121 1.04 -8.30 1.47
N VAL A 122 -0.20 -7.88 1.21
CA VAL A 122 -1.32 -7.93 2.14
C VAL A 122 -2.59 -8.44 1.48
N ALA A 123 -3.34 -9.30 2.17
CA ALA A 123 -4.63 -9.78 1.69
C ALA A 123 -5.57 -10.13 2.84
N LEU A 124 -6.86 -9.81 2.70
CA LEU A 124 -7.88 -10.39 3.56
C LEU A 124 -8.32 -11.75 3.04
N HIS A 125 -8.21 -12.78 3.89
CA HIS A 125 -8.66 -14.12 3.60
C HIS A 125 -9.22 -14.81 4.83
N GLY A 126 -10.43 -15.37 4.74
CA GLY A 126 -11.05 -16.11 5.84
C GLY A 126 -11.20 -15.28 7.13
N GLY A 127 -11.43 -13.96 7.01
CA GLY A 127 -11.54 -13.04 8.15
C GLY A 127 -10.20 -12.72 8.83
N ARG A 128 -9.07 -13.04 8.19
CA ARG A 128 -7.72 -12.70 8.68
C ARG A 128 -7.01 -11.79 7.69
N LEU A 129 -6.17 -10.91 8.21
CA LEU A 129 -5.17 -10.23 7.40
C LEU A 129 -3.96 -11.15 7.28
N LEU A 130 -3.69 -11.57 6.06
CA LEU A 130 -2.47 -12.26 5.67
C LEU A 130 -1.45 -11.23 5.19
N MET A 131 -0.19 -11.42 5.56
CA MET A 131 0.91 -10.53 5.19
C MET A 131 2.10 -11.37 4.74
N VAL A 132 2.78 -10.95 3.68
CA VAL A 132 4.00 -11.60 3.18
C VAL A 132 5.16 -10.62 3.24
N THR A 133 6.31 -11.08 3.72
CA THR A 133 7.52 -10.26 3.79
C THR A 133 8.36 -10.37 2.52
N ASP A 134 9.03 -9.28 2.16
CA ASP A 134 10.18 -9.37 1.27
C ASP A 134 11.41 -9.81 2.09
N ALA A 135 12.17 -10.77 1.56
CA ALA A 135 13.35 -11.32 2.22
C ALA A 135 14.66 -10.71 1.69
N ASP A 136 14.58 -9.79 0.71
CA ASP A 136 15.68 -9.16 -0.05
C ASP A 136 16.56 -10.16 -0.83
N ASP A 137 16.95 -11.28 -0.21
CA ASP A 137 17.67 -12.40 -0.81
C ASP A 137 16.71 -13.37 -1.53
N PRO A 138 16.83 -13.53 -2.87
CA PRO A 138 16.01 -14.49 -3.64
C PRO A 138 16.20 -15.95 -3.22
N GLY A 139 17.29 -16.29 -2.51
CA GLY A 139 17.54 -17.60 -1.94
C GLY A 139 16.81 -17.86 -0.62
N THR A 140 16.26 -16.82 0.01
CA THR A 140 15.55 -16.89 1.28
C THR A 140 14.04 -16.85 1.05
N ALA A 141 13.29 -17.78 1.67
CA ALA A 141 11.84 -17.80 1.54
C ALA A 141 11.20 -16.65 2.34
N SER A 142 10.27 -15.94 1.70
CA SER A 142 9.37 -14.98 2.36
C SER A 142 8.59 -15.62 3.50
N GLN A 143 8.35 -14.85 4.56
CA GLN A 143 7.52 -15.29 5.68
C GLN A 143 6.05 -14.96 5.41
N LEU A 144 5.15 -15.90 5.75
CA LEU A 144 3.72 -15.64 5.84
C LEU A 144 3.36 -15.32 7.29
N LEU A 145 2.91 -14.09 7.53
CA LEU A 145 2.40 -13.61 8.80
C LEU A 145 0.87 -13.50 8.73
N SER A 146 0.19 -13.59 9.88
CA SER A 146 -1.25 -13.32 9.91
C SER A 146 -1.72 -12.76 11.24
N ILE A 147 -2.71 -11.87 11.16
CA ILE A 147 -3.40 -11.33 12.33
C ILE A 147 -4.91 -11.39 12.14
N ALA A 148 -5.64 -11.45 13.25
CA ALA A 148 -7.06 -11.14 13.24
C ALA A 148 -7.18 -9.60 13.22
N PRO A 149 -7.79 -9.00 12.17
CA PRO A 149 -8.03 -7.56 12.17
C PRO A 149 -9.01 -7.22 13.28
N ASP A 150 -8.84 -6.04 13.88
CA ASP A 150 -9.82 -5.51 14.83
C ASP A 150 -11.15 -5.25 14.12
N ALA A 151 -12.27 -5.47 14.82
CA ALA A 151 -13.60 -5.24 14.24
C ALA A 151 -13.79 -3.78 13.78
N SER A 152 -13.11 -2.84 14.44
CA SER A 152 -13.10 -1.41 14.05
C SER A 152 -12.46 -1.16 12.68
N TRP A 153 -11.61 -2.07 12.18
CA TRP A 153 -10.99 -1.94 10.86
C TRP A 153 -11.94 -2.38 9.75
N LEU A 154 -12.95 -3.19 10.07
CA LEU A 154 -13.90 -3.77 9.12
C LEU A 154 -15.25 -3.03 9.08
N ALA A 155 -15.39 -1.97 9.86
CA ALA A 155 -16.62 -1.20 10.05
C ALA A 155 -16.73 0.01 9.12
#